data_AF-A0A2N7VTA3-F1
#
_entry.id   AF-A0A2N7VTA3-F1
#
_cell.length_a   1.000
_cell.length_b   1.000
_cell.length_c   1.000
_cell.angle_alpha   90.00
_cell.angle_beta   90.00
_cell.angle_gamma   90.00
#
_symmetry.space_group_name_H-M   'P 1'
#
loop_
_entity.id
_entity.type
_entity.pdbx_description
1 polymer ?
#
loop_
_entity_poly.entity_id
_entity_poly.type
_entity_poly.pdbx_seq_one_letter_code
_entity_poly.pdbx_strand_id
1 'polypeptide(L)'
;MGVADHFHANLRKQEQSNPPGGSGSLDERVRRESRFKQFLSRPEFASLAGTVMVFLVFAISAGNSGMFNLDGIMNWSQVAAYLGLISVGACLLMIAGEFDLSIGSMIGFAGMMVALPTMYFHWPIELAIVFAFVGSMALGALNGYLVMRTRLPSFIVTLAFMFILRGLTLALSVMFADRTIISGVGDVAAQSPLAHALFQGVAFHGLFRWFGHMGLVKLLDSGEPLVPGVPKVIVWWLGLAAVCAFTLAKTRLGNWIFAVGGDANAAKNVGVPVRRVKIRLFVLTAFCACLFAVLQVCDIGSAAADRGLQKEFEAIIAAVIGGTLLTGGYGSVVGACFGSLIFGVVQIGITYTSIDSDWFRVFLGLMLLFAVLFNHYVRSRVAQSR
;
A
#
# COMPACT_ATOMS: atom_id res chain seq x y z
N MET A 1 -67.35 39.85 -25.31
CA MET A 1 -66.41 40.86 -24.78
C MET A 1 -66.35 40.68 -23.26
N GLY A 2 -65.72 39.61 -22.76
CA GLY A 2 -65.88 39.22 -21.34
C GLY A 2 -65.02 38.03 -20.90
N VAL A 3 -63.83 37.85 -21.48
CA VAL A 3 -62.86 36.81 -21.08
C VAL A 3 -61.49 37.42 -20.74
N ALA A 4 -61.23 38.69 -21.10
CA ALA A 4 -59.96 39.37 -20.81
C ALA A 4 -59.89 39.99 -19.40
N ASP A 5 -61.02 40.37 -18.79
CA ASP A 5 -61.01 41.06 -17.49
C ASP A 5 -60.82 40.12 -16.29
N HIS A 6 -61.07 38.81 -16.45
CA HIS A 6 -60.92 37.84 -15.37
C HIS A 6 -59.45 37.41 -15.14
N PHE A 7 -58.57 37.62 -16.11
CA PHE A 7 -57.14 37.28 -16.00
C PHE A 7 -56.34 38.36 -15.27
N HIS A 8 -56.70 39.64 -15.41
CA HIS A 8 -55.99 40.75 -14.76
C HIS A 8 -56.34 40.92 -13.27
N ALA A 9 -57.51 40.45 -12.82
CA ALA A 9 -57.92 40.54 -11.42
C ALA A 9 -57.17 39.56 -10.49
N ASN A 10 -56.77 38.39 -11.00
CA ASN A 10 -56.04 37.39 -10.20
C ASN A 10 -54.55 37.70 -10.06
N LEU A 11 -53.95 38.43 -10.99
CA LEU A 11 -52.56 38.86 -10.93
C LEU A 11 -52.33 39.95 -9.87
N ARG A 12 -53.29 40.88 -9.70
CA ARG A 12 -53.20 41.92 -8.66
C ARG A 12 -53.39 41.41 -7.23
N LYS A 13 -54.04 40.26 -7.04
CA LYS A 13 -54.19 39.65 -5.70
C LYS A 13 -52.96 38.87 -5.23
N GLN A 14 -52.05 38.50 -6.14
CA GLN A 14 -50.80 37.80 -5.79
C GLN A 14 -49.62 38.75 -5.52
N GLU A 15 -49.68 40.01 -5.97
CA GLU A 15 -48.62 41.00 -5.70
C GLU A 15 -48.76 41.73 -4.35
N GLN A 16 -49.83 41.50 -3.58
CA GLN A 16 -50.16 42.29 -2.39
C GLN A 16 -50.18 41.52 -1.05
N SER A 17 -49.52 40.36 -0.95
CA SER A 17 -49.53 39.54 0.27
C SER A 17 -48.17 39.14 0.85
N ASN A 18 -47.07 39.84 0.53
CA ASN A 18 -45.81 39.66 1.27
C ASN A 18 -45.34 40.98 1.90
N PRO A 19 -45.35 41.10 3.24
CA PRO A 19 -44.67 42.21 3.91
C PRO A 19 -43.14 42.08 3.73
N PRO A 20 -42.37 43.19 3.77
CA PRO A 20 -40.91 43.14 3.82
C PRO A 20 -40.47 42.69 5.22
N GLY A 21 -40.64 41.40 5.50
CA GLY A 21 -40.24 40.75 6.74
C GLY A 21 -38.90 40.07 6.57
N GLY A 22 -37.86 40.65 7.16
CA GLY A 22 -36.57 40.00 7.30
C GLY A 22 -36.69 38.73 8.14
N SER A 23 -36.48 37.58 7.50
CA SER A 23 -35.99 36.38 8.16
C SER A 23 -34.88 35.86 7.28
N GLY A 24 -33.64 35.97 7.76
CA GLY A 24 -32.45 35.58 7.03
C GLY A 24 -32.62 34.20 6.42
N SER A 25 -32.66 34.15 5.09
CA SER A 25 -32.26 32.96 4.36
C SER A 25 -30.82 32.70 4.75
N LEU A 26 -30.62 31.90 5.79
CA LEU A 26 -29.32 31.30 6.05
C LEU A 26 -28.94 30.62 4.75
N ASP A 27 -27.90 31.18 4.13
CA ASP A 27 -27.31 30.77 2.88
C ASP A 27 -27.18 29.24 2.88
N GLU A 28 -28.07 28.56 2.15
CA GLU A 28 -28.15 27.08 2.10
C GLU A 28 -26.85 26.47 1.56
N ARG A 29 -25.98 27.33 1.01
CA ARG A 29 -24.64 27.05 0.47
C ARG A 29 -23.60 26.67 1.52
N VAL A 30 -23.87 26.84 2.82
CA VAL A 30 -22.93 26.43 3.88
C VAL A 30 -23.64 25.63 4.98
N ARG A 31 -24.23 24.48 4.62
CA ARG A 31 -24.57 23.46 5.62
C ARG A 31 -23.27 22.98 6.27
N ARG A 32 -22.95 23.49 7.47
CA ARG A 32 -21.82 23.01 8.27
C ARG A 32 -22.07 21.55 8.62
N GLU A 33 -21.51 20.63 7.85
CA GLU A 33 -21.49 19.23 8.26
C GLU A 33 -20.80 19.12 9.62
N SER A 34 -21.39 18.34 10.53
CA SER A 34 -20.74 18.02 11.81
C SER A 34 -19.36 17.42 11.53
N ARG A 35 -18.33 17.84 12.28
CA ARG A 35 -16.95 17.30 12.17
C ARG A 35 -16.92 15.77 12.23
N PHE A 36 -17.88 15.17 12.93
CA PHE A 36 -18.07 13.73 13.01
C PHE A 36 -18.52 13.10 11.68
N LYS A 37 -19.45 13.75 10.95
CA LYS A 37 -19.88 13.32 9.60
C LYS A 37 -18.76 13.49 8.57
N GLN A 38 -17.98 14.57 8.67
CA GLN A 38 -16.82 14.80 7.81
C GLN A 38 -15.74 13.73 8.00
N PHE A 39 -15.50 13.27 9.24
CA PHE A 39 -14.57 12.20 9.54
C PHE A 39 -15.04 10.84 9.00
N LEU A 40 -16.32 10.50 9.18
CA LEU A 40 -16.94 9.27 8.66
C LEU A 40 -16.85 9.13 7.14
N SER A 41 -16.86 10.26 6.41
CA SER A 41 -16.86 10.28 4.94
C SER A 41 -15.48 10.04 4.28
N ARG A 42 -14.41 9.87 5.06
CA ARG A 42 -13.05 9.65 4.52
C ARG A 42 -12.85 8.18 4.12
N PRO A 43 -12.12 7.91 3.02
CA PRO A 43 -11.77 6.54 2.61
C PRO A 43 -11.13 5.71 3.73
N GLU A 44 -10.35 6.37 4.58
CA GLU A 44 -9.64 5.79 5.71
C GLU A 44 -10.57 5.18 6.76
N PHE A 45 -11.74 5.78 6.99
CA PHE A 45 -12.64 5.36 8.07
C PHE A 45 -13.16 3.94 7.84
N ALA A 46 -13.51 3.63 6.61
CA ALA A 46 -14.07 2.34 6.26
C ALA A 46 -12.98 1.23 6.29
N SER A 47 -11.74 1.56 5.91
CA SER A 47 -10.57 0.67 6.11
C SER A 47 -10.21 0.46 7.60
N LEU A 48 -10.35 1.50 8.43
CA LEU A 48 -10.14 1.41 9.88
C LEU A 48 -11.19 0.53 10.54
N ALA A 49 -12.47 0.70 10.17
CA ALA A 49 -13.56 -0.14 10.68
C ALA A 49 -13.34 -1.63 10.32
N GLY A 50 -12.93 -1.91 9.07
CA GLY A 50 -12.56 -3.28 8.66
C GLY A 50 -11.37 -3.83 9.45
N THR A 51 -10.37 -2.98 9.73
CA THR A 51 -9.23 -3.36 10.58
C THR A 51 -9.70 -3.73 11.98
N VAL A 52 -10.50 -2.89 12.63
CA VAL A 52 -11.05 -3.18 13.97
C VAL A 52 -11.83 -4.48 13.98
N MET A 53 -12.66 -4.73 12.96
CA MET A 53 -13.41 -5.99 12.82
C MET A 53 -12.49 -7.21 12.78
N VAL A 54 -11.43 -7.18 11.97
CA VAL A 54 -10.46 -8.29 11.86
C VAL A 54 -9.73 -8.52 13.17
N PHE A 55 -9.30 -7.44 13.84
CA PHE A 55 -8.66 -7.51 15.15
C PHE A 55 -9.61 -8.10 16.20
N LEU A 56 -10.90 -7.74 16.20
CA LEU A 56 -11.88 -8.32 17.11
C LEU A 56 -12.07 -9.82 16.89
N VAL A 57 -12.11 -10.28 15.63
CA VAL A 57 -12.20 -11.71 15.31
C VAL A 57 -11.01 -12.48 15.90
N PHE A 58 -9.79 -11.99 15.70
CA PHE A 58 -8.59 -12.64 16.26
C PHE A 58 -8.43 -12.45 17.76
N ALA A 59 -8.90 -11.36 18.34
CA ALA A 59 -8.93 -11.19 19.80
C ALA A 59 -9.77 -12.28 20.47
N ILE A 60 -10.88 -12.66 19.86
CA ILE A 60 -11.77 -13.72 20.37
C ILE A 60 -11.17 -15.11 20.07
N SER A 61 -10.66 -15.33 18.84
CA SER A 61 -10.20 -16.65 18.40
C SER A 61 -8.80 -17.03 18.91
N ALA A 62 -7.89 -16.04 19.00
CA ALA A 62 -6.46 -16.21 19.24
C ALA A 62 -5.93 -15.32 20.39
N GLY A 63 -6.81 -14.78 21.23
CA GLY A 63 -6.41 -13.87 22.32
C GLY A 63 -5.38 -14.47 23.29
N ASN A 64 -5.49 -15.77 23.59
CA ASN A 64 -4.65 -16.47 24.55
C ASN A 64 -3.48 -17.24 23.92
N SER A 65 -3.31 -17.23 22.60
CA SER A 65 -2.24 -17.99 21.92
C SER A 65 -0.92 -17.23 21.81
N GLY A 66 -0.85 -16.01 22.35
CA GLY A 66 0.34 -15.15 22.28
C GLY A 66 0.43 -14.26 21.05
N MET A 67 -0.59 -14.28 20.17
CA MET A 67 -0.67 -13.42 18.98
C MET A 67 -0.53 -11.91 19.29
N PHE A 68 -1.09 -11.49 20.43
CA PHE A 68 -1.06 -10.10 20.89
C PHE A 68 0.07 -9.80 21.88
N ASN A 69 0.97 -10.76 22.12
CA ASN A 69 2.23 -10.49 22.81
C ASN A 69 3.19 -9.74 21.89
N LEU A 70 4.23 -9.14 22.45
CA LEU A 70 5.18 -8.32 21.71
C LEU A 70 5.84 -9.08 20.54
N ASP A 71 6.19 -10.36 20.72
CA ASP A 71 6.71 -11.23 19.66
C ASP A 71 5.69 -11.42 18.52
N GLY A 72 4.44 -11.73 18.88
CA GLY A 72 3.35 -11.89 17.92
C GLY A 72 3.09 -10.61 17.14
N ILE A 73 3.02 -9.47 17.85
CA ILE A 73 2.88 -8.13 17.26
C ILE A 73 3.98 -7.86 16.24
N MET A 74 5.24 -8.13 16.56
CA MET A 74 6.35 -7.94 15.63
C MET A 74 6.23 -8.87 14.42
N ASN A 75 5.84 -10.12 14.62
CA ASN A 75 5.73 -11.11 13.54
C ASN A 75 4.69 -10.70 12.48
N TRP A 76 3.43 -10.47 12.88
CA TRP A 76 2.39 -10.08 11.91
C TRP A 76 2.59 -8.66 11.37
N SER A 77 3.20 -7.75 12.15
CA SER A 77 3.53 -6.40 11.68
C SER A 77 4.63 -6.42 10.62
N GLN A 78 5.60 -7.34 10.73
CA GLN A 78 6.66 -7.50 9.75
C GLN A 78 6.10 -7.98 8.40
N VAL A 79 5.18 -8.94 8.41
CA VAL A 79 4.48 -9.38 7.20
C VAL A 79 3.63 -8.25 6.60
N ALA A 80 2.86 -7.55 7.43
CA ALA A 80 2.09 -6.39 7.00
C ALA A 80 2.97 -5.28 6.41
N ALA A 81 4.17 -5.07 6.92
CA ALA A 81 5.11 -4.06 6.43
C ALA A 81 5.68 -4.38 5.05
N TYR A 82 6.03 -5.65 4.82
CA TYR A 82 6.43 -6.11 3.48
C TYR A 82 5.32 -5.88 2.45
N LEU A 83 4.09 -6.26 2.76
CA LEU A 83 2.94 -5.98 1.89
C LEU A 83 2.66 -4.48 1.76
N GLY A 84 2.83 -3.75 2.84
CA GLY A 84 2.65 -2.32 2.92
C GLY A 84 3.58 -1.53 1.99
N LEU A 85 4.85 -1.91 1.89
CA LEU A 85 5.81 -1.28 0.97
C LEU A 85 5.29 -1.29 -0.47
N ILE A 86 4.90 -2.47 -0.96
CA ILE A 86 4.44 -2.64 -2.34
C ILE A 86 3.01 -2.13 -2.54
N SER A 87 2.15 -2.23 -1.53
CA SER A 87 0.76 -1.74 -1.58
C SER A 87 0.69 -0.22 -1.62
N VAL A 88 1.59 0.51 -0.95
CA VAL A 88 1.66 1.98 -1.04
C VAL A 88 1.99 2.43 -2.47
N GLY A 89 2.97 1.79 -3.12
CA GLY A 89 3.29 2.05 -4.52
C GLY A 89 2.12 1.72 -5.45
N ALA A 90 1.53 0.52 -5.29
CA ALA A 90 0.39 0.08 -6.08
C ALA A 90 -0.82 1.01 -5.90
N CYS A 91 -1.11 1.45 -4.67
CA CYS A 91 -2.19 2.38 -4.34
C CYS A 91 -2.06 3.68 -5.14
N LEU A 92 -0.89 4.33 -5.11
CA LEU A 92 -0.70 5.61 -5.84
C LEU A 92 -0.83 5.44 -7.36
N LEU A 93 -0.33 4.33 -7.91
CA LEU A 93 -0.48 4.02 -9.33
C LEU A 93 -1.95 3.76 -9.71
N MET A 94 -2.67 3.01 -8.88
CA MET A 94 -4.10 2.74 -9.06
C MET A 94 -4.94 4.00 -8.94
N ILE A 95 -4.62 4.92 -8.04
CA ILE A 95 -5.30 6.22 -7.96
C ILE A 95 -5.11 6.97 -9.28
N ALA A 96 -3.98 6.85 -9.98
CA ALA A 96 -3.78 7.44 -11.31
C ALA A 96 -4.42 6.65 -12.46
N GLY A 97 -5.18 5.59 -12.16
CA GLY A 97 -5.92 4.79 -13.13
C GLY A 97 -5.05 3.78 -13.89
N GLU A 98 -3.94 3.33 -13.31
CA GLU A 98 -3.04 2.35 -13.93
C GLU A 98 -2.79 1.14 -13.00
N PHE A 99 -2.38 0.01 -13.58
CA PHE A 99 -2.04 -1.22 -12.88
C PHE A 99 -0.62 -1.66 -13.24
N ASP A 100 0.13 -2.13 -12.23
CA ASP A 100 1.44 -2.74 -12.44
C ASP A 100 1.48 -4.15 -11.88
N LEU A 101 1.24 -5.13 -12.75
CA LEU A 101 1.37 -6.55 -12.40
C LEU A 101 2.83 -7.01 -12.32
N SER A 102 3.77 -6.25 -12.89
CA SER A 102 5.18 -6.64 -12.88
C SER A 102 5.84 -6.44 -11.50
N ILE A 103 5.18 -5.74 -10.58
CA ILE A 103 5.68 -5.47 -9.23
C ILE A 103 6.10 -6.73 -8.47
N GLY A 104 5.38 -7.86 -8.64
CA GLY A 104 5.74 -9.14 -8.03
C GLY A 104 7.02 -9.73 -8.63
N SER A 105 7.08 -9.86 -9.95
CA SER A 105 8.29 -10.32 -10.66
C SER A 105 9.52 -9.42 -10.44
N MET A 106 9.29 -8.13 -10.22
CA MET A 106 10.35 -7.17 -9.93
C MET A 106 11.03 -7.45 -8.59
N ILE A 107 10.32 -8.01 -7.60
CA ILE A 107 10.91 -8.40 -6.31
C ILE A 107 11.97 -9.48 -6.52
N GLY A 108 11.62 -10.57 -7.22
CA GLY A 108 12.55 -11.65 -7.53
C GLY A 108 13.73 -11.17 -8.38
N PHE A 109 13.44 -10.38 -9.42
CA PHE A 109 14.47 -9.85 -10.31
C PHE A 109 15.43 -8.90 -9.57
N ALA A 110 14.93 -7.95 -8.78
CA ALA A 110 15.74 -7.04 -7.98
C ALA A 110 16.56 -7.79 -6.92
N GLY A 111 16.00 -8.84 -6.30
CA GLY A 111 16.74 -9.70 -5.39
C GLY A 111 17.94 -10.37 -6.06
N MET A 112 17.76 -10.87 -7.28
CA MET A 112 18.86 -11.43 -8.08
C MET A 112 19.87 -10.37 -8.53
N MET A 113 19.43 -9.14 -8.81
CA MET A 113 20.32 -8.02 -9.10
C MET A 113 21.21 -7.64 -7.91
N VAL A 114 20.80 -7.94 -6.67
CA VAL A 114 21.66 -7.80 -5.49
C VAL A 114 22.54 -9.05 -5.32
N ALA A 115 21.94 -10.24 -5.38
CA ALA A 115 22.62 -11.48 -5.01
C ALA A 115 23.69 -11.92 -6.01
N LEU A 116 23.44 -11.84 -7.32
CA LEU A 116 24.40 -12.28 -8.34
C LEU A 116 25.70 -11.46 -8.30
N PRO A 117 25.68 -10.11 -8.35
CA PRO A 117 26.93 -9.35 -8.29
C PRO A 117 27.66 -9.53 -6.97
N THR A 118 26.94 -9.60 -5.85
CA THR A 118 27.55 -9.75 -4.52
C THR A 118 28.24 -11.10 -4.37
N MET A 119 27.57 -12.20 -4.74
CA MET A 119 28.04 -13.56 -4.45
C MET A 119 28.95 -14.14 -5.52
N TYR A 120 28.79 -13.74 -6.79
CA TYR A 120 29.52 -14.34 -7.93
C TYR A 120 30.50 -13.39 -8.60
N PHE A 121 30.20 -12.09 -8.64
CA PHE A 121 31.14 -11.08 -9.15
C PHE A 121 31.93 -10.37 -8.04
N HIS A 122 31.68 -10.74 -6.78
CA HIS A 122 32.33 -10.18 -5.59
C HIS A 122 32.23 -8.65 -5.51
N TRP A 123 31.14 -8.08 -6.01
CA TRP A 123 30.86 -6.66 -5.86
C TRP A 123 30.59 -6.34 -4.38
N PRO A 124 31.00 -5.15 -3.90
CA PRO A 124 30.51 -4.64 -2.64
C PRO A 124 28.98 -4.61 -2.64
N ILE A 125 28.36 -5.09 -1.57
CA ILE A 125 26.90 -5.22 -1.49
C ILE A 125 26.19 -3.87 -1.68
N GLU A 126 26.81 -2.78 -1.26
CA GLU A 126 26.30 -1.42 -1.43
C GLU A 126 26.19 -1.04 -2.91
N LEU A 127 27.21 -1.41 -3.70
CA LEU A 127 27.21 -1.19 -5.15
C LEU A 127 26.12 -2.05 -5.81
N ALA A 128 25.97 -3.31 -5.38
CA ALA A 128 24.92 -4.21 -5.88
C ALA A 128 23.51 -3.69 -5.55
N ILE A 129 23.30 -3.12 -4.36
CA ILE A 129 22.03 -2.48 -3.96
C ILE A 129 21.74 -1.26 -4.84
N VAL A 130 22.72 -0.38 -5.06
CA VAL A 130 22.55 0.78 -5.95
C VAL A 130 22.25 0.33 -7.38
N PHE A 131 22.95 -0.69 -7.88
CA PHE A 131 22.68 -1.28 -9.18
C PHE A 131 21.25 -1.82 -9.29
N ALA A 132 20.77 -2.54 -8.26
CA ALA A 132 19.39 -3.03 -8.20
C ALA A 132 18.38 -1.87 -8.25
N PHE A 133 18.54 -0.82 -7.44
CA PHE A 133 17.64 0.34 -7.46
C PHE A 133 17.62 1.05 -8.82
N VAL A 134 18.79 1.31 -9.41
CA VAL A 134 18.88 1.98 -10.71
C VAL A 134 18.22 1.14 -11.80
N GLY A 135 18.51 -0.16 -11.87
CA GLY A 135 17.92 -1.03 -12.89
C GLY A 135 16.42 -1.23 -12.71
N SER A 136 15.93 -1.47 -11.49
CA SER A 136 14.49 -1.57 -11.21
C SER A 136 13.76 -0.27 -11.55
N MET A 137 14.28 0.88 -11.15
CA MET A 137 13.67 2.18 -11.48
C MET A 137 13.70 2.46 -12.98
N ALA A 138 14.75 2.06 -13.71
CA ALA A 138 14.81 2.16 -15.16
C ALA A 138 13.76 1.28 -15.85
N LEU A 139 13.53 0.06 -15.35
CA LEU A 139 12.47 -0.83 -15.83
C LEU A 139 11.08 -0.28 -15.53
N GLY A 140 10.88 0.31 -14.34
CA GLY A 140 9.65 1.05 -14.01
C GLY A 140 9.42 2.24 -14.96
N ALA A 141 10.47 3.01 -15.24
CA ALA A 141 10.40 4.10 -16.21
C ALA A 141 10.06 3.59 -17.62
N LEU A 142 10.62 2.45 -18.03
CA LEU A 142 10.34 1.80 -19.31
C LEU A 142 8.88 1.33 -19.39
N ASN A 143 8.35 0.68 -18.35
CA ASN A 143 6.94 0.31 -18.25
C ASN A 143 6.03 1.52 -18.45
N GLY A 144 6.24 2.57 -17.64
CA GLY A 144 5.45 3.79 -17.75
C GLY A 144 5.61 4.47 -19.10
N TYR A 145 6.82 4.46 -19.67
CA TYR A 145 7.09 5.04 -20.98
C TYR A 145 6.32 4.31 -22.09
N LEU A 146 6.34 2.97 -22.06
CA LEU A 146 5.64 2.13 -23.03
C LEU A 146 4.14 2.36 -22.93
N VAL A 147 3.54 2.26 -21.74
CA VAL A 147 2.11 2.53 -21.52
C VAL A 147 1.73 3.90 -22.08
N MET A 148 2.49 4.95 -21.76
CA MET A 148 2.19 6.29 -22.22
C MET A 148 2.48 6.56 -23.70
N ARG A 149 3.36 5.77 -24.34
CA ARG A 149 3.71 5.93 -25.76
C ARG A 149 2.79 5.12 -26.67
N THR A 150 2.51 3.87 -26.30
CA THR A 150 1.72 2.94 -27.11
C THR A 150 0.23 3.10 -26.89
N ARG A 151 -0.18 3.71 -25.77
CA ARG A 151 -1.59 3.81 -25.32
C ARG A 151 -2.26 2.43 -25.11
N LEU A 152 -1.45 1.37 -25.00
CA LEU A 152 -1.94 0.08 -24.58
C LEU A 152 -2.35 0.15 -23.10
N PRO A 153 -3.38 -0.62 -22.67
CA PRO A 153 -3.70 -0.78 -21.27
C PRO A 153 -2.46 -1.20 -20.46
N SER A 154 -2.23 -0.55 -19.32
CA SER A 154 -1.09 -0.87 -18.44
C SER A 154 -1.06 -2.32 -17.98
N PHE A 155 -2.23 -2.91 -17.78
CA PHE A 155 -2.37 -4.33 -17.47
C PHE A 155 -1.62 -5.22 -18.48
N ILE A 156 -1.75 -4.98 -19.78
CA ILE A 156 -1.13 -5.81 -20.83
C ILE A 156 0.38 -5.61 -20.84
N VAL A 157 0.85 -4.36 -20.78
CA VAL A 157 2.30 -4.06 -20.78
C VAL A 157 2.96 -4.65 -19.55
N THR A 158 2.36 -4.48 -18.37
CA THR A 158 2.95 -4.95 -17.12
C THR A 158 2.83 -6.47 -16.94
N LEU A 159 1.79 -7.11 -17.49
CA LEU A 159 1.73 -8.57 -17.58
C LEU A 159 2.84 -9.14 -18.48
N ALA A 160 3.11 -8.51 -19.63
CA ALA A 160 4.22 -8.91 -20.48
C ALA A 160 5.57 -8.77 -19.75
N PHE A 161 5.79 -7.65 -19.05
CA PHE A 161 6.98 -7.46 -18.22
C PHE A 161 7.05 -8.44 -17.06
N MET A 162 5.92 -8.83 -16.47
CA MET A 162 5.88 -9.86 -15.44
C MET A 162 6.49 -11.17 -15.93
N PHE A 163 6.12 -11.62 -17.13
CA PHE A 163 6.71 -12.82 -17.74
C PHE A 163 8.17 -12.64 -18.15
N ILE A 164 8.52 -11.49 -18.73
CA ILE A 164 9.91 -11.18 -19.14
C ILE A 164 10.81 -11.18 -17.93
N LEU A 165 10.50 -10.41 -16.88
CA LEU A 165 11.33 -10.31 -15.67
C LEU A 165 11.42 -11.64 -14.96
N ARG A 166 10.33 -12.42 -14.91
CA ARG A 166 10.35 -13.73 -14.29
C ARG A 166 11.21 -14.74 -15.05
N GLY A 167 11.10 -14.74 -16.39
CA GLY A 167 11.97 -15.53 -17.26
C GLY A 167 13.43 -15.12 -17.14
N LEU A 168 13.73 -13.82 -17.13
CA LEU A 168 15.08 -13.30 -16.94
C LEU A 168 15.65 -13.64 -15.56
N THR A 169 14.84 -13.55 -14.50
CA THR A 169 15.27 -13.91 -13.14
C THR A 169 15.75 -15.36 -13.11
N LEU A 170 14.99 -16.27 -13.72
CA LEU A 170 15.34 -17.70 -13.82
C LEU A 170 16.54 -17.94 -14.74
N ALA A 171 16.53 -17.35 -15.94
CA ALA A 171 17.56 -17.56 -16.94
C ALA A 171 18.92 -17.05 -16.47
N LEU A 172 18.98 -15.85 -15.87
CA LEU A 172 20.21 -15.26 -15.36
C LEU A 172 20.71 -15.99 -14.11
N SER A 173 19.81 -16.42 -13.21
CA SER A 173 20.23 -17.20 -12.04
C SER A 173 20.84 -18.54 -12.46
N VAL A 174 20.22 -19.24 -13.42
CA VAL A 174 20.80 -20.50 -13.92
C VAL A 174 22.10 -20.24 -14.69
N MET A 175 22.14 -19.25 -15.58
CA MET A 175 23.31 -18.95 -16.41
C MET A 175 24.57 -18.61 -15.60
N PHE A 176 24.44 -17.86 -14.50
CA PHE A 176 25.59 -17.41 -13.72
C PHE A 176 25.86 -18.23 -12.46
N ALA A 177 24.84 -18.91 -11.92
CA ALA A 177 24.91 -19.55 -10.62
C ALA A 177 24.59 -21.06 -10.63
N ASP A 178 24.10 -21.61 -11.75
CA ASP A 178 23.60 -22.99 -11.88
C ASP A 178 22.52 -23.38 -10.85
N ARG A 179 21.83 -22.37 -10.29
CA ARG A 179 20.77 -22.53 -9.29
C ARG A 179 19.78 -21.38 -9.33
N THR A 180 18.58 -21.64 -8.82
CA THR A 180 17.48 -20.66 -8.76
C THR A 180 17.38 -19.94 -7.42
N ILE A 181 18.23 -20.32 -6.46
CA ILE A 181 18.33 -19.76 -5.11
C ILE A 181 19.79 -19.46 -4.81
N ILE A 182 20.09 -18.23 -4.43
CA ILE A 182 21.42 -17.76 -4.04
C ILE A 182 21.37 -17.34 -2.59
N SER A 183 22.08 -18.06 -1.73
CA SER A 183 22.18 -17.80 -0.28
C SER A 183 23.52 -17.18 0.09
N GLY A 184 23.62 -16.63 1.31
CA GLY A 184 24.86 -16.05 1.86
C GLY A 184 24.93 -14.52 1.76
N VAL A 185 23.94 -13.88 1.13
CA VAL A 185 23.92 -12.40 0.99
C VAL A 185 23.76 -11.73 2.35
N GLY A 186 23.07 -12.36 3.29
CA GLY A 186 22.86 -11.83 4.64
C GLY A 186 24.16 -11.77 5.45
N ASP A 187 25.07 -12.72 5.24
CA ASP A 187 26.37 -12.73 5.92
C ASP A 187 27.26 -11.58 5.41
N VAL A 188 27.19 -11.29 4.11
CA VAL A 188 27.88 -10.15 3.49
C VAL A 188 27.24 -8.83 3.93
N ALA A 189 25.91 -8.78 4.01
CA ALA A 189 25.18 -7.61 4.49
C ALA A 189 25.55 -7.26 5.94
N ALA A 190 25.77 -8.28 6.78
CA ALA A 190 26.11 -8.10 8.19
C ALA A 190 27.50 -7.49 8.38
N GLN A 191 28.42 -7.74 7.44
CA GLN A 191 29.78 -7.22 7.44
C GLN A 191 29.85 -5.78 6.92
N SER A 192 28.90 -5.36 6.08
CA SER A 192 28.82 -4.00 5.55
C SER A 192 28.16 -3.06 6.58
N PRO A 193 28.84 -1.98 7.03
CA PRO A 193 28.25 -1.04 7.98
C PRO A 193 26.96 -0.40 7.47
N LEU A 194 26.91 -0.05 6.17
CA LEU A 194 25.78 0.65 5.58
C LEU A 194 24.61 -0.30 5.30
N ALA A 195 24.88 -1.49 4.74
CA ALA A 195 23.83 -2.46 4.46
C ALA A 195 23.24 -3.01 5.77
N HIS A 196 24.10 -3.32 6.74
CA HIS A 196 23.65 -3.70 8.08
C HIS A 196 22.82 -2.57 8.70
N ALA A 197 23.29 -1.32 8.71
CA ALA A 197 22.55 -0.22 9.32
C ALA A 197 21.16 0.02 8.72
N LEU A 198 21.03 0.00 7.38
CA LEU A 198 19.80 0.39 6.69
C LEU A 198 18.84 -0.76 6.39
N PHE A 199 19.35 -1.95 6.06
CA PHE A 199 18.53 -3.00 5.44
C PHE A 199 18.44 -4.31 6.21
N GLN A 200 19.33 -4.59 7.16
CA GLN A 200 19.36 -5.88 7.87
C GLN A 200 19.07 -5.77 9.37
N GLY A 201 18.19 -6.61 9.90
CA GLY A 201 17.91 -6.76 11.32
C GLY A 201 16.94 -5.72 11.87
N VAL A 202 17.15 -5.33 13.13
CA VAL A 202 16.22 -4.49 13.90
C VAL A 202 16.74 -3.07 14.13
N ALA A 203 15.81 -2.13 14.21
CA ALA A 203 16.03 -0.77 14.68
C ALA A 203 15.73 -0.65 16.18
N PHE A 204 16.27 0.38 16.80
CA PHE A 204 16.03 0.73 18.21
C PHE A 204 16.44 -0.33 19.24
N HIS A 205 17.42 -1.19 18.93
CA HIS A 205 17.90 -2.25 19.83
C HIS A 205 18.28 -1.73 21.23
N GLY A 206 19.04 -0.64 21.30
CA GLY A 206 19.44 -0.03 22.58
C GLY A 206 18.25 0.44 23.42
N LEU A 207 17.18 0.92 22.79
CA LEU A 207 15.95 1.33 23.48
C LEU A 207 15.22 0.11 24.07
N PHE A 208 15.15 -0.99 23.33
CA PHE A 208 14.50 -2.22 23.79
C PHE A 208 15.29 -2.87 24.94
N ARG A 209 16.62 -2.82 24.88
CA ARG A 209 17.48 -3.26 25.98
C ARG A 209 17.26 -2.41 27.24
N TRP A 210 17.13 -1.09 27.09
CA TRP A 210 16.79 -0.20 28.20
C TRP A 210 15.41 -0.52 28.81
N PHE A 211 14.39 -0.77 27.98
CA PHE A 211 13.08 -1.23 28.45
C PHE A 211 13.13 -2.58 29.16
N GLY A 212 14.00 -3.49 28.70
CA GLY A 212 14.27 -4.75 29.38
C GLY A 212 14.81 -4.54 30.79
N HIS A 213 15.81 -3.65 30.95
CA HIS A 213 16.35 -3.30 32.26
C HIS A 213 15.34 -2.61 33.18
N MET A 214 14.33 -1.92 32.63
CA MET A 214 13.22 -1.33 33.39
C MET A 214 12.10 -2.34 33.74
N GLY A 215 12.21 -3.60 33.30
CA GLY A 215 11.18 -4.62 33.51
C GLY A 215 9.94 -4.48 32.61
N LEU A 216 10.01 -3.64 31.56
CA LEU A 216 8.91 -3.45 30.59
C LEU A 216 8.90 -4.51 29.48
N VAL A 217 10.06 -5.10 29.18
CA VAL A 217 10.23 -6.17 28.17
C VAL A 217 10.90 -7.37 28.84
N LYS A 218 10.45 -8.58 28.50
CA LYS A 218 11.09 -9.80 29.02
C LYS A 218 12.52 -9.91 28.48
N LEU A 219 13.47 -10.13 29.39
CA LEU A 219 14.86 -10.42 29.05
C LEU A 219 15.07 -11.93 28.98
N LEU A 220 15.92 -12.36 28.06
CA LEU A 220 16.51 -13.70 28.03
C LEU A 220 17.55 -13.82 29.16
N ASP A 221 17.93 -15.05 29.51
CA ASP A 221 18.99 -15.31 30.50
C ASP A 221 20.34 -14.68 30.11
N SER A 222 20.54 -14.41 28.82
CA SER A 222 21.68 -13.68 28.26
C SER A 222 21.69 -12.17 28.54
N GLY A 223 20.61 -11.62 29.11
CA GLY A 223 20.43 -10.19 29.35
C GLY A 223 20.00 -9.38 28.12
N GLU A 224 19.72 -10.04 26.99
CA GLU A 224 19.14 -9.41 25.80
C GLU A 224 17.60 -9.47 25.83
N PRO A 225 16.89 -8.50 25.25
CA PRO A 225 15.42 -8.53 25.24
C PRO A 225 14.91 -9.63 24.31
N LEU A 226 13.84 -10.31 24.73
CA LEU A 226 13.16 -11.36 23.96
C LEU A 226 12.78 -10.88 22.55
N VAL A 227 12.30 -9.63 22.49
CA VAL A 227 12.17 -8.89 21.23
C VAL A 227 13.34 -7.93 21.10
N PRO A 228 14.28 -8.17 20.17
CA PRO A 228 15.51 -7.40 20.04
C PRO A 228 15.26 -5.95 19.58
N GLY A 229 14.14 -5.67 18.92
CA GLY A 229 13.79 -4.33 18.46
C GLY A 229 12.69 -4.36 17.41
N VAL A 230 12.57 -3.27 16.66
CA VAL A 230 11.59 -3.14 15.57
C VAL A 230 12.23 -3.56 14.25
N PRO A 231 11.72 -4.57 13.53
CA PRO A 231 12.23 -4.94 12.21
C PRO A 231 12.34 -3.73 11.28
N LYS A 232 13.49 -3.58 10.60
CA LYS A 232 13.76 -2.39 9.75
C LYS A 232 12.76 -2.21 8.63
N VAL A 233 12.18 -3.29 8.12
CA VAL A 233 11.08 -3.23 7.13
C VAL A 233 9.88 -2.43 7.62
N ILE A 234 9.54 -2.49 8.92
CA ILE A 234 8.44 -1.71 9.50
C ILE A 234 8.79 -0.22 9.48
N VAL A 235 10.04 0.13 9.81
CA VAL A 235 10.52 1.52 9.79
C VAL A 235 10.49 2.08 8.37
N TRP A 236 11.01 1.33 7.40
CA TRP A 236 10.97 1.71 5.98
C TRP A 236 9.55 1.86 5.45
N TRP A 237 8.66 0.94 5.82
CA TRP A 237 7.26 1.01 5.43
C TRP A 237 6.59 2.26 5.99
N LEU A 238 6.71 2.53 7.28
CA LEU A 238 6.11 3.72 7.91
C LEU A 238 6.70 5.01 7.34
N GLY A 239 8.02 5.06 7.11
CA GLY A 239 8.69 6.20 6.48
C GLY A 239 8.19 6.45 5.05
N LEU A 240 8.14 5.41 4.23
CA LEU A 240 7.62 5.50 2.86
C LEU A 240 6.14 5.89 2.84
N ALA A 241 5.32 5.26 3.69
CA ALA A 241 3.91 5.58 3.82
C ALA A 241 3.71 7.04 4.25
N ALA A 242 4.49 7.54 5.20
CA ALA A 242 4.43 8.95 5.62
C ALA A 242 4.77 9.90 4.48
N VAL A 243 5.84 9.64 3.72
CA VAL A 243 6.25 10.45 2.57
C VAL A 243 5.18 10.42 1.47
N CYS A 244 4.66 9.24 1.13
CA CYS A 244 3.62 9.06 0.13
C CYS A 244 2.29 9.69 0.54
N ALA A 245 1.88 9.52 1.81
CA ALA A 245 0.66 10.12 2.35
C ALA A 245 0.76 11.65 2.39
N PHE A 246 1.89 12.21 2.83
CA PHE A 246 2.14 13.64 2.78
C PHE A 246 2.11 14.16 1.35
N THR A 247 2.78 13.47 0.42
CA THR A 247 2.80 13.83 -0.99
C THR A 247 1.39 13.84 -1.58
N LEU A 248 0.59 12.82 -1.29
CA LEU A 248 -0.77 12.69 -1.79
C LEU A 248 -1.71 13.75 -1.19
N ALA A 249 -1.57 14.06 0.10
CA ALA A 249 -2.49 14.95 0.82
C ALA A 249 -2.12 16.45 0.79
N LYS A 250 -0.83 16.78 0.62
CA LYS A 250 -0.32 18.15 0.86
C LYS A 250 0.45 18.74 -0.31
N THR A 251 0.66 18.02 -1.42
CA THR A 251 1.47 18.54 -2.54
C THR A 251 0.69 18.63 -3.85
N ARG A 252 1.22 19.42 -4.79
CA ARG A 252 0.69 19.52 -6.17
C ARG A 252 0.68 18.17 -6.89
N LEU A 253 1.66 17.31 -6.60
CA LEU A 253 1.73 15.98 -7.19
C LEU A 253 0.52 15.14 -6.78
N GLY A 254 0.06 15.24 -5.53
CA GLY A 254 -1.16 14.58 -5.08
C GLY A 254 -2.39 14.98 -5.88
N ASN A 255 -2.60 16.29 -6.06
CA ASN A 255 -3.71 16.80 -6.89
C ASN A 255 -3.62 16.30 -8.34
N TRP A 256 -2.41 16.22 -8.91
CA TRP A 256 -2.21 15.68 -10.24
C TRP A 256 -2.50 14.18 -10.34
N ILE A 257 -2.13 13.39 -9.32
CA ILE A 257 -2.40 11.95 -9.27
C ILE A 257 -3.91 11.71 -9.30
N PHE A 258 -4.69 12.39 -8.45
CA PHE A 258 -6.15 12.28 -8.44
C PHE A 258 -6.78 12.77 -9.75
N ALA A 259 -6.36 13.92 -10.26
CA ALA A 259 -6.90 14.48 -11.50
C ALA A 259 -6.70 13.55 -12.71
N VAL A 260 -5.50 12.98 -12.83
CA VAL A 260 -5.15 12.05 -13.90
C VAL A 260 -5.98 10.76 -13.85
N GLY A 261 -6.24 10.24 -12.65
CA GLY A 261 -7.05 9.04 -12.50
C GLY A 261 -8.55 9.26 -12.64
N GLY A 262 -9.06 10.45 -12.34
CA GLY A 262 -10.47 10.79 -12.55
C GLY A 262 -10.79 10.97 -14.03
N ASP A 263 -10.07 11.86 -14.71
CA ASP A 263 -10.16 12.04 -16.16
C ASP A 263 -8.83 12.59 -16.71
N ALA A 264 -8.07 11.71 -17.38
CA ALA A 264 -6.78 12.06 -17.95
C ALA A 264 -6.86 13.13 -19.06
N ASN A 265 -7.96 13.18 -19.83
CA ASN A 265 -8.15 14.16 -20.90
C ASN A 265 -8.48 15.54 -20.30
N ALA A 266 -9.39 15.60 -19.32
CA ALA A 266 -9.69 16.83 -18.60
C ALA A 266 -8.45 17.36 -17.86
N ALA A 267 -7.71 16.49 -17.18
CA ALA A 267 -6.47 16.85 -16.50
C ALA A 267 -5.43 17.45 -17.46
N LYS A 268 -5.28 16.86 -18.66
CA LYS A 268 -4.39 17.39 -19.70
C LYS A 268 -4.83 18.77 -20.19
N ASN A 269 -6.13 19.00 -20.36
CA ASN A 269 -6.68 20.27 -20.83
C ASN A 269 -6.47 21.42 -19.84
N VAL A 270 -6.32 21.13 -18.54
CA VAL A 270 -5.98 22.11 -17.51
C VAL A 270 -4.47 22.17 -17.19
N GLY A 271 -3.62 21.57 -18.04
CA GLY A 271 -2.16 21.69 -17.98
C GLY A 271 -1.43 20.67 -17.10
N VAL A 272 -2.11 19.61 -16.61
CA VAL A 272 -1.44 18.56 -15.82
C VAL A 272 -0.54 17.72 -16.73
N PRO A 273 0.74 17.49 -16.36
CA PRO A 273 1.66 16.70 -17.18
C PRO A 273 1.41 15.18 -17.02
N VAL A 274 0.25 14.70 -17.50
CA VAL A 274 -0.25 13.31 -17.35
C VAL A 274 0.84 12.25 -17.57
N ARG A 275 1.59 12.38 -18.67
CA ARG A 275 2.67 11.44 -19.03
C ARG A 275 3.76 11.35 -17.97
N ARG A 276 4.19 12.49 -17.42
CA ARG A 276 5.26 12.51 -16.40
C ARG A 276 4.76 11.96 -15.07
N VAL A 277 3.50 12.23 -14.73
CA VAL A 277 2.87 11.71 -13.51
C VAL A 277 2.82 10.18 -13.55
N LYS A 278 2.23 9.60 -14.59
CA LYS A 278 2.11 8.14 -14.73
C LYS A 278 3.48 7.45 -14.77
N ILE A 279 4.45 7.97 -15.53
CA ILE A 279 5.82 7.40 -15.57
C ILE A 279 6.47 7.41 -14.17
N ARG A 280 6.38 8.51 -13.42
CA ARG A 280 6.95 8.59 -12.07
C ARG A 280 6.31 7.59 -11.11
N LEU A 281 5.02 7.29 -11.28
CA LEU A 281 4.32 6.30 -10.46
C LEU A 281 4.78 4.87 -10.76
N PHE A 282 5.02 4.51 -12.03
CA PHE A 282 5.65 3.22 -12.36
C PHE A 282 7.09 3.11 -11.84
N VAL A 283 7.84 4.22 -11.81
CA VAL A 283 9.16 4.24 -11.17
C VAL A 283 9.02 4.01 -9.67
N LEU A 284 8.00 4.60 -9.03
CA LEU A 284 7.72 4.41 -7.61
C LEU A 284 7.32 2.97 -7.28
N THR A 285 6.48 2.31 -8.10
CA THR A 285 6.12 0.89 -7.90
C THR A 285 7.36 -0.01 -7.97
N ALA A 286 8.23 0.22 -8.95
CA ALA A 286 9.48 -0.53 -9.09
C ALA A 286 10.47 -0.24 -7.94
N PHE A 287 10.53 1.00 -7.45
CA PHE A 287 11.29 1.35 -6.25
C PHE A 287 10.79 0.59 -5.01
N CYS A 288 9.46 0.52 -4.81
CA CYS A 288 8.87 -0.20 -3.69
C CYS A 288 9.19 -1.71 -3.75
N ALA A 289 9.10 -2.32 -4.94
CA ALA A 289 9.48 -3.71 -5.16
C ALA A 289 10.98 -3.98 -4.92
N CYS A 290 11.85 -3.07 -5.36
CA CYS A 290 13.29 -3.17 -5.12
C CYS A 290 13.61 -3.03 -3.63
N LEU A 291 12.99 -2.07 -2.93
CA LEU A 291 13.17 -1.90 -1.49
C LEU A 291 12.70 -3.14 -0.71
N PHE A 292 11.54 -3.71 -1.07
CA PHE A 292 11.09 -4.99 -0.55
C PHE A 292 12.16 -6.07 -0.75
N ALA A 293 12.69 -6.21 -1.97
CA ALA A 293 13.65 -7.25 -2.31
C ALA A 293 14.97 -7.09 -1.54
N VAL A 294 15.51 -5.87 -1.46
CA VAL A 294 16.75 -5.57 -0.73
C VAL A 294 16.60 -5.91 0.75
N LEU A 295 15.52 -5.44 1.39
CA LEU A 295 15.22 -5.77 2.80
C LEU A 295 15.10 -7.28 3.00
N GLN A 296 14.35 -7.95 2.12
CA GLN A 296 14.15 -9.39 2.20
C GLN A 296 15.46 -10.17 2.02
N VAL A 297 16.30 -9.80 1.05
CA VAL A 297 17.55 -10.51 0.75
C VAL A 297 18.59 -10.27 1.85
N CYS A 298 18.65 -9.07 2.42
CA CYS A 298 19.55 -8.77 3.53
C CYS A 298 19.13 -9.48 4.82
N ASP A 299 17.82 -9.54 5.12
CA ASP A 299 17.29 -10.18 6.33
C ASP A 299 17.28 -11.71 6.23
N ILE A 300 16.69 -12.27 5.17
CA ILE A 300 16.55 -13.72 4.99
C ILE A 300 17.88 -14.34 4.53
N GLY A 301 18.79 -13.53 3.98
CA GLY A 301 20.10 -13.94 3.53
C GLY A 301 20.12 -14.71 2.21
N SER A 302 18.99 -14.78 1.50
CA SER A 302 18.89 -15.45 0.20
C SER A 302 17.96 -14.72 -0.78
N ALA A 303 18.33 -14.77 -2.06
CA ALA A 303 17.49 -14.40 -3.19
C ALA A 303 17.05 -15.67 -3.93
N ALA A 304 15.77 -15.75 -4.30
CA ALA A 304 15.23 -16.88 -5.07
C ALA A 304 14.37 -16.38 -6.24
N ALA A 305 14.36 -17.13 -7.34
CA ALA A 305 13.68 -16.72 -8.58
C ALA A 305 12.14 -16.70 -8.45
N ASP A 306 11.62 -17.37 -7.43
CA ASP A 306 10.20 -17.41 -7.08
C ASP A 306 9.80 -16.36 -6.03
N ARG A 307 10.75 -15.57 -5.51
CA ARG A 307 10.42 -14.43 -4.63
C ARG A 307 9.55 -13.44 -5.40
N GLY A 308 8.51 -12.96 -4.72
CA GLY A 308 7.54 -12.05 -5.32
C GLY A 308 6.35 -12.73 -5.99
N LEU A 309 6.30 -14.07 -6.00
CA LEU A 309 5.13 -14.82 -6.44
C LEU A 309 3.84 -14.34 -5.76
N GLN A 310 2.82 -14.04 -6.57
CA GLN A 310 1.50 -13.57 -6.13
C GLN A 310 1.48 -12.19 -5.45
N LYS A 311 2.65 -11.58 -5.18
CA LYS A 311 2.75 -10.28 -4.50
C LYS A 311 2.12 -9.15 -5.31
N GLU A 312 2.05 -9.30 -6.63
CA GLU A 312 1.30 -8.40 -7.51
C GLU A 312 -0.19 -8.35 -7.16
N PHE A 313 -0.83 -9.49 -6.89
CA PHE A 313 -2.24 -9.54 -6.51
C PHE A 313 -2.44 -9.14 -5.05
N GLU A 314 -1.56 -9.59 -4.15
CA GLU A 314 -1.63 -9.24 -2.72
C GLU A 314 -1.52 -7.72 -2.51
N ALA A 315 -0.63 -7.04 -3.24
CA ALA A 315 -0.49 -5.57 -3.18
C ALA A 315 -1.76 -4.83 -3.62
N ILE A 316 -2.38 -5.28 -4.72
CA ILE A 316 -3.64 -4.73 -5.25
C ILE A 316 -4.77 -4.99 -4.25
N ILE A 317 -4.90 -6.22 -3.75
CA ILE A 317 -5.93 -6.60 -2.76
C ILE A 317 -5.78 -5.75 -1.50
N ALA A 318 -4.57 -5.59 -0.96
CA ALA A 318 -4.32 -4.72 0.18
C ALA A 318 -4.73 -3.25 -0.10
N ALA A 319 -4.42 -2.72 -1.28
CA ALA A 319 -4.81 -1.35 -1.65
C ALA A 319 -6.33 -1.19 -1.79
N VAL A 320 -7.02 -2.20 -2.35
CA VAL A 320 -8.49 -2.22 -2.53
C VAL A 320 -9.22 -2.41 -1.21
N ILE A 321 -8.75 -3.31 -0.34
CA ILE A 321 -9.22 -3.43 1.05
C ILE A 321 -9.04 -2.10 1.78
N GLY A 322 -7.96 -1.38 1.50
CA GLY A 322 -7.70 -0.03 1.97
C GLY A 322 -8.63 1.06 1.40
N GLY A 323 -9.52 0.72 0.45
CA GLY A 323 -10.50 1.64 -0.13
C GLY A 323 -10.06 2.33 -1.43
N THR A 324 -8.95 1.91 -2.04
CA THR A 324 -8.51 2.41 -3.36
C THR A 324 -9.40 1.84 -4.47
N LEU A 325 -9.87 2.68 -5.39
CA LEU A 325 -10.68 2.23 -6.52
C LEU A 325 -9.83 1.69 -7.66
N LEU A 326 -10.29 0.60 -8.27
CA LEU A 326 -9.70 0.03 -9.50
C LEU A 326 -9.87 0.96 -10.71
N THR A 327 -10.87 1.83 -10.71
CA THR A 327 -11.15 2.75 -11.81
C THR A 327 -10.26 4.00 -11.81
N GLY A 328 -9.50 4.24 -10.74
CA GLY A 328 -8.74 5.48 -10.55
C GLY A 328 -9.56 6.62 -9.96
N GLY A 329 -8.87 7.73 -9.66
CA GLY A 329 -9.43 8.98 -9.14
C GLY A 329 -9.76 8.99 -7.65
N TYR A 330 -9.58 7.86 -6.94
CA TYR A 330 -9.93 7.76 -5.52
C TYR A 330 -9.07 6.72 -4.78
N GLY A 331 -8.57 7.09 -3.59
CA GLY A 331 -7.83 6.21 -2.68
C GLY A 331 -7.12 6.99 -1.57
N SER A 332 -6.50 6.26 -0.64
CA SER A 332 -5.66 6.82 0.43
C SER A 332 -4.49 5.89 0.74
N VAL A 333 -3.30 6.46 0.89
CA VAL A 333 -2.09 5.73 1.32
C VAL A 333 -2.28 5.16 2.72
N VAL A 334 -2.92 5.92 3.61
CA VAL A 334 -3.24 5.45 4.98
C VAL A 334 -4.23 4.27 4.92
N GLY A 335 -5.21 4.34 4.02
CA GLY A 335 -6.10 3.23 3.75
C GLY A 335 -5.35 1.98 3.28
N ALA A 336 -4.42 2.11 2.33
CA ALA A 336 -3.58 1.00 1.87
C ALA A 336 -2.72 0.39 3.00
N CYS A 337 -2.24 1.21 3.95
CA CYS A 337 -1.56 0.72 5.14
C CYS A 337 -2.49 -0.16 6.00
N PHE A 338 -3.72 0.28 6.25
CA PHE A 338 -4.72 -0.54 6.97
C PHE A 338 -5.07 -1.82 6.23
N GLY A 339 -5.21 -1.77 4.90
CA GLY A 339 -5.43 -2.97 4.10
C GLY A 339 -4.27 -3.97 4.16
N SER A 340 -3.03 -3.47 4.21
CA SER A 340 -1.82 -4.29 4.40
C SER A 340 -1.74 -4.88 5.81
N LEU A 341 -2.16 -4.12 6.84
CA LEU A 341 -2.31 -4.63 8.21
C LEU A 341 -3.33 -5.74 8.29
N ILE A 342 -4.53 -5.55 7.71
CA ILE A 342 -5.56 -6.58 7.65
C ILE A 342 -5.00 -7.85 7.01
N PHE A 343 -4.32 -7.72 5.87
CA PHE A 343 -3.75 -8.87 5.18
C PHE A 343 -2.69 -9.58 6.04
N GLY A 344 -1.74 -8.85 6.61
CA GLY A 344 -0.68 -9.43 7.44
C GLY A 344 -1.20 -10.09 8.71
N VAL A 345 -2.19 -9.48 9.37
CA VAL A 345 -2.86 -10.03 10.55
C VAL A 345 -3.64 -11.29 10.21
N VAL A 346 -4.33 -11.35 9.07
CA VAL A 346 -5.02 -12.59 8.65
C VAL A 346 -4.00 -13.67 8.28
N GLN A 347 -2.93 -13.32 7.56
CA GLN A 347 -1.90 -14.25 7.12
C GLN A 347 -1.15 -14.91 8.27
N ILE A 348 -0.84 -14.17 9.33
CA ILE A 348 -0.16 -14.72 10.51
C ILE A 348 -1.17 -15.18 11.57
N GLY A 349 -2.29 -14.49 11.74
CA GLY A 349 -3.26 -14.80 12.80
C GLY A 349 -3.84 -16.21 12.72
N ILE A 350 -3.99 -16.79 11.53
CA ILE A 350 -4.47 -18.18 11.37
C ILE A 350 -3.52 -19.18 12.02
N THR A 351 -2.21 -18.95 11.96
CA THR A 351 -1.22 -19.86 12.58
C THR A 351 -1.27 -19.80 14.11
N TYR A 352 -1.94 -18.80 14.68
CA TYR A 352 -2.20 -18.65 16.12
C TYR A 352 -3.55 -19.23 16.55
N THR A 353 -4.34 -19.77 15.61
CA THR A 353 -5.62 -20.44 15.87
C THR A 353 -5.45 -21.95 15.80
N SER A 354 -6.42 -22.70 16.33
CA SER A 354 -6.45 -24.17 16.22
C SER A 354 -6.95 -24.69 14.87
N ILE A 355 -7.12 -23.82 13.86
CA ILE A 355 -7.59 -24.18 12.54
C ILE A 355 -6.45 -24.87 11.79
N ASP A 356 -6.77 -25.97 11.11
CA ASP A 356 -5.81 -26.68 10.28
C ASP A 356 -5.27 -25.75 9.16
N SER A 357 -3.94 -25.76 9.01
CA SER A 357 -3.23 -24.92 8.04
C SER A 357 -3.57 -25.24 6.59
N ASP A 358 -4.11 -26.42 6.29
CA ASP A 358 -4.55 -26.80 4.95
C ASP A 358 -5.69 -25.90 4.44
N TRP A 359 -6.53 -25.39 5.35
CA TRP A 359 -7.64 -24.49 5.03
C TRP A 359 -7.23 -23.02 4.95
N PHE A 360 -5.95 -22.71 5.16
CA PHE A 360 -5.42 -21.35 5.25
C PHE A 360 -5.87 -20.46 4.09
N ARG A 361 -5.74 -20.94 2.84
CA ARG A 361 -6.09 -20.15 1.64
C ARG A 361 -7.59 -19.87 1.54
N VAL A 362 -8.43 -20.82 1.93
CA VAL A 362 -9.88 -20.66 1.95
C VAL A 362 -10.28 -19.62 2.97
N PHE A 363 -9.74 -19.72 4.18
CA PHE A 363 -10.05 -18.80 5.27
C PHE A 363 -9.53 -17.39 4.99
N LEU A 364 -8.30 -17.26 4.47
CA LEU A 364 -7.75 -15.99 3.99
C LEU A 364 -8.70 -15.35 2.96
N GLY A 365 -9.13 -16.10 1.94
CA GLY A 365 -10.06 -15.60 0.92
C GLY A 365 -11.40 -15.13 1.49
N LEU A 366 -12.01 -15.93 2.38
CA LEU A 366 -13.28 -15.59 3.03
C LEU A 366 -13.16 -14.35 3.92
N MET A 367 -12.15 -14.28 4.79
CA MET A 367 -11.94 -13.13 5.67
C MET A 367 -11.70 -11.85 4.88
N LEU A 368 -10.89 -11.91 3.83
CA LEU A 368 -10.64 -10.74 2.98
C LEU A 368 -11.92 -10.31 2.25
N LEU A 369 -12.71 -11.26 1.74
CA LEU A 369 -14.01 -10.96 1.14
C LEU A 369 -14.95 -10.29 2.15
N PHE A 370 -15.06 -10.82 3.37
CA PHE A 370 -15.85 -10.20 4.43
C PHE A 370 -15.34 -8.81 4.80
N ALA A 371 -14.02 -8.60 4.88
CA ALA A 371 -13.43 -7.30 5.13
C ALA A 371 -13.78 -6.29 4.03
N VAL A 372 -13.72 -6.69 2.75
CA VAL A 372 -14.11 -5.84 1.61
C VAL A 372 -15.60 -5.54 1.63
N LEU A 373 -16.46 -6.55 1.85
CA LEU A 373 -17.91 -6.38 1.89
C LEU A 373 -18.34 -5.49 3.06
N PHE A 374 -17.73 -5.67 4.22
CA PHE A 374 -17.95 -4.81 5.39
C PHE A 374 -17.50 -3.38 5.12
N ASN A 375 -16.29 -3.20 4.56
CA ASN A 375 -15.77 -1.89 4.18
C ASN A 375 -16.73 -1.20 3.18
N HIS A 376 -17.20 -1.92 2.16
CA HIS A 376 -18.17 -1.44 1.19
C HIS A 376 -19.52 -1.07 1.83
N TYR A 377 -20.02 -1.89 2.75
CA TYR A 377 -21.26 -1.64 3.48
C TYR A 377 -21.18 -0.39 4.38
N VAL A 378 -20.10 -0.24 5.15
CA VAL A 378 -19.87 0.94 5.98
C VAL A 378 -19.82 2.19 5.10
N ARG A 379 -19.11 2.12 3.96
CA ARG A 379 -18.99 3.22 3.02
C ARG A 379 -20.34 3.62 2.41
N SER A 380 -21.14 2.66 1.96
CA SER A 380 -22.43 2.94 1.31
C SER A 380 -23.43 3.56 2.29
N ARG A 381 -23.45 3.10 3.55
CA ARG A 381 -24.27 3.69 4.62
C ARG A 381 -23.89 5.14 4.92
N VAL A 382 -22.60 5.44 5.00
CA VAL A 382 -22.14 6.82 5.19
C VAL A 382 -22.53 7.70 4.00
N ALA A 383 -22.40 7.18 2.77
CA ALA A 383 -22.76 7.92 1.56
C ALA A 383 -24.27 8.20 1.45
N GLN A 384 -25.13 7.26 1.87
CA GLN A 384 -26.59 7.42 1.88
C GLN A 384 -27.11 8.36 2.99
N SER A 385 -26.27 8.70 3.97
CA SER A 385 -26.61 9.67 5.02
C SER A 385 -26.33 11.14 4.65
N ARG A 386 -25.89 11.36 3.40
CA ARG A 386 -25.83 12.67 2.71
C ARG A 386 -27.19 13.00 2.13
#